data_AF-A0A7W4DGE1-F1
#
_entry.id   AF-A0A7W4DGE1-F1
#
_cell.length_a   1.000
_cell.length_b   1.000
_cell.length_c   1.000
_cell.angle_alpha   90.00
_cell.angle_beta   90.00
_cell.angle_gamma   90.00
#
_symmetry.space_group_name_H-M   'P 1'
#
loop_
_entity.id
_entity.type
_entity.pdbx_description
1 polymer ?
#
loop_
_entity_poly.entity_id
_entity_poly.type
_entity_poly.pdbx_seq_one_letter_code
_entity_poly.pdbx_strand_id
1 'polypeptide(L)'
;MKKDSGFTVIELIVVIIILMVSAFLFSTQKQNLEASMRDNKRKVDINTIHHNLEKVYFAKNKSYPRKLNEGTLPAVQPDTFKDPNGIAINESRQGLLSETPSDYKYEAKGCNQETGACKSYTLHTNLELEADYTKKSTNK
;
A
#
# COMPACT_ATOMS: atom_id res chain seq x y z
N MET A 1 -61.42 8.30 18.51
CA MET A 1 -60.76 6.99 18.69
C MET A 1 -59.43 7.01 17.94
N LYS A 2 -58.31 6.91 18.65
CA LYS A 2 -57.00 6.67 18.01
C LYS A 2 -56.84 5.17 17.83
N LYS A 3 -56.54 4.74 16.61
CA LYS A 3 -56.41 3.34 16.22
C LYS A 3 -54.91 3.05 16.23
N ASP A 4 -54.41 2.51 17.34
CA ASP A 4 -53.01 2.09 17.43
C ASP A 4 -52.86 0.82 16.58
N SER A 5 -52.28 0.96 15.39
CA SER A 5 -51.89 -0.16 14.54
C SER A 5 -50.62 -0.78 15.11
N GLY A 6 -50.79 -1.83 15.93
CA GLY A 6 -49.69 -2.63 16.43
C GLY A 6 -48.97 -3.37 15.29
N PHE A 7 -47.65 -3.24 15.26
CA PHE A 7 -46.77 -3.92 14.32
C PHE A 7 -46.89 -5.44 14.47
N THR A 8 -47.07 -6.17 13.37
CA THR A 8 -47.23 -7.62 13.43
C THR A 8 -45.87 -8.31 13.57
N VAL A 9 -45.82 -9.46 14.25
CA VAL A 9 -44.59 -10.26 14.39
C VAL A 9 -44.02 -10.64 13.02
N ILE A 10 -44.89 -10.90 12.04
CA ILE A 10 -44.50 -11.21 10.66
C ILE A 10 -43.75 -10.03 10.02
N GLU A 11 -44.26 -8.81 10.20
CA GLU A 11 -43.60 -7.60 9.67
C GLU A 11 -42.20 -7.42 10.28
N LEU A 12 -42.02 -7.73 11.57
CA LEU A 12 -40.72 -7.70 12.23
C LEU A 12 -39.74 -8.68 11.60
N ILE A 13 -40.19 -9.92 11.37
CA ILE A 13 -39.36 -10.96 10.77
C ILE A 13 -38.92 -10.55 9.36
N VAL A 14 -39.84 -10.02 8.55
CA VAL A 14 -39.53 -9.56 7.18
C VAL A 14 -38.49 -8.43 7.21
N VAL A 15 -38.64 -7.45 8.09
CA VAL A 15 -37.67 -6.35 8.23
C VAL A 15 -36.29 -6.86 8.64
N ILE A 16 -36.21 -7.78 9.61
CA ILE A 16 -34.94 -8.37 10.06
C ILE A 16 -34.26 -9.12 8.91
N ILE A 17 -35.01 -9.90 8.12
CA ILE A 17 -34.46 -10.61 6.96
C ILE A 17 -33.86 -9.62 5.95
N ILE A 18 -34.56 -8.53 5.63
CA ILE A 18 -34.07 -7.51 4.69
C ILE A 18 -32.80 -6.84 5.23
N LEU A 19 -32.74 -6.53 6.53
CA LEU A 19 -31.56 -5.95 7.16
C LEU A 19 -30.36 -6.90 7.13
N MET A 20 -30.57 -8.21 7.37
CA MET A 20 -29.49 -9.19 7.29
C MET A 20 -28.89 -9.30 5.88
N VAL A 21 -29.74 -9.38 4.86
CA VAL A 21 -29.28 -9.42 3.46
C VAL A 21 -28.53 -8.14 3.09
N SER A 22 -29.05 -6.98 3.51
CA SER A 22 -28.42 -5.67 3.26
C SER A 22 -27.05 -5.56 3.94
N ALA A 23 -26.94 -5.99 5.20
CA ALA A 23 -25.69 -5.97 5.96
C ALA A 23 -24.63 -6.88 5.32
N PHE A 24 -25.03 -8.06 4.84
CA PHE A 24 -24.13 -8.98 4.15
C PHE A 24 -23.56 -8.37 2.86
N LEU A 25 -24.43 -7.82 2.00
CA LEU A 25 -24.01 -7.16 0.76
C LEU A 25 -23.14 -5.93 1.04
N PHE A 26 -23.45 -5.15 2.07
CA PHE A 26 -22.64 -4.00 2.45
C PHE A 26 -21.24 -4.39 2.91
N SER A 27 -21.12 -5.48 3.69
CA SER A 27 -19.83 -5.95 4.22
C SER A 27 -18.86 -6.37 3.10
N THR A 28 -19.35 -7.13 2.12
CA THR A 28 -18.52 -7.58 0.98
C THR A 28 -18.04 -6.41 0.11
N GLN A 29 -18.91 -5.44 -0.17
CA GLN A 29 -18.55 -4.24 -0.93
C GLN A 29 -17.53 -3.39 -0.18
N LYS A 30 -17.67 -3.25 1.14
CA LYS A 30 -16.74 -2.50 1.98
C LYS A 30 -15.33 -3.10 1.94
N GLN A 31 -15.19 -4.43 2.02
CA GLN A 31 -13.89 -5.10 1.95
C GLN A 31 -13.17 -4.85 0.63
N ASN A 32 -13.88 -4.95 -0.50
CA ASN A 32 -13.31 -4.67 -1.82
C ASN A 32 -12.90 -3.21 -1.97
N LEU A 33 -13.70 -2.27 -1.45
CA LEU A 33 -13.36 -0.84 -1.48
C LEU A 33 -12.11 -0.55 -0.66
N GLU A 34 -11.99 -1.12 0.54
CA GLU A 34 -10.81 -0.96 1.39
C GLU A 34 -9.54 -1.54 0.73
N ALA A 35 -9.65 -2.71 0.11
CA ALA A 35 -8.54 -3.30 -0.66
C ALA A 35 -8.13 -2.41 -1.84
N SER A 36 -9.10 -1.86 -2.58
CA SER A 36 -8.83 -0.92 -3.67
C SER A 36 -8.14 0.37 -3.18
N MET A 37 -8.55 0.91 -2.03
CA MET A 37 -7.90 2.07 -1.43
C MET A 37 -6.46 1.77 -1.01
N ARG A 38 -6.20 0.58 -0.43
CA ARG A 38 -4.84 0.14 -0.10
C ARG A 38 -3.98 0.02 -1.36
N ASP A 39 -4.48 -0.60 -2.42
CA ASP A 39 -3.75 -0.71 -3.69
C ASP A 39 -3.45 0.63 -4.34
N ASN A 40 -4.41 1.57 -4.31
CA ASN A 40 -4.17 2.93 -4.77
C ASN A 40 -3.07 3.62 -3.95
N LYS A 41 -3.09 3.47 -2.61
CA LYS A 41 -2.03 3.99 -1.75
C LYS A 41 -0.66 3.37 -2.11
N ARG A 42 -0.58 2.05 -2.29
CA ARG A 42 0.65 1.36 -2.72
C ARG A 42 1.22 1.95 -4.02
N LYS A 43 0.36 2.17 -5.03
CA LYS A 43 0.75 2.78 -6.31
C LYS A 43 1.23 4.21 -6.15
N VAL A 44 0.53 5.03 -5.36
CA VAL A 44 0.89 6.42 -5.10
C VAL A 44 2.23 6.52 -4.38
N ASP A 45 2.46 5.68 -3.37
CA ASP A 45 3.71 5.65 -2.61
C ASP A 45 4.89 5.28 -3.52
N ILE A 46 4.78 4.19 -4.28
CA ILE A 46 5.81 3.76 -5.24
C ILE A 46 6.08 4.82 -6.30
N ASN A 47 5.03 5.48 -6.83
CA ASN A 47 5.19 6.56 -7.80
C ASN A 47 5.90 7.79 -7.20
N THR A 48 5.57 8.13 -5.95
CA THR A 48 6.17 9.26 -5.24
C THR A 48 7.66 9.03 -4.99
N ILE A 49 8.01 7.83 -4.52
CA ILE A 49 9.40 7.42 -4.32
C ILE A 49 10.15 7.41 -5.66
N HIS A 50 9.58 6.78 -6.69
CA HIS A 50 10.17 6.73 -8.03
C HIS A 50 10.46 8.14 -8.57
N HIS A 51 9.47 9.04 -8.50
CA HIS A 51 9.63 10.42 -8.94
C HIS A 51 10.77 11.13 -8.22
N ASN A 52 10.85 10.99 -6.89
CA ASN A 52 11.91 11.62 -6.11
C ASN A 52 13.29 11.03 -6.40
N LEU A 53 13.40 9.72 -6.61
CA LEU A 53 14.64 9.08 -7.04
C LEU A 53 15.11 9.65 -8.39
N GLU A 54 14.22 9.76 -9.37
CA GLU A 54 14.56 10.22 -10.72
C GLU A 54 14.83 11.74 -10.79
N LYS A 55 13.98 12.56 -10.15
CA LYS A 55 13.98 14.01 -10.35
C LYS A 55 14.78 14.76 -9.30
N VAL A 56 14.88 14.23 -8.09
CA VAL A 56 15.55 14.92 -6.97
C VAL A 56 16.89 14.29 -6.66
N TYR A 57 16.91 12.98 -6.40
CA TYR A 57 18.15 12.29 -5.99
C TYR A 57 19.14 12.15 -7.15
N PHE A 58 18.69 11.61 -8.29
CA PHE A 58 19.57 11.41 -9.44
C PHE A 58 20.07 12.74 -10.03
N ALA A 59 19.24 13.78 -10.03
CA ALA A 59 19.64 15.11 -10.50
C ALA A 59 20.87 15.65 -9.75
N LYS A 60 20.94 15.41 -8.43
CA LYS A 60 22.02 15.84 -7.53
C LYS A 60 23.22 14.88 -7.53
N ASN A 61 22.98 13.57 -7.44
CA ASN A 61 24.03 12.57 -7.20
C ASN A 61 24.51 11.83 -8.46
N LYS A 62 23.81 12.00 -9.59
CA LYS A 62 24.05 11.28 -10.86
C LYS A 62 24.12 9.75 -10.70
N SER A 63 23.47 9.23 -9.68
CA SER A 63 23.44 7.83 -9.28
C SER A 63 22.24 7.60 -8.35
N TYR A 64 21.98 6.33 -8.01
CA TYR A 64 20.93 5.91 -7.08
C TYR A 64 21.52 5.38 -5.77
N PRO A 65 20.79 5.48 -4.64
CA PRO A 65 21.29 5.02 -3.36
C PRO A 65 21.22 3.49 -3.25
N ARG A 66 22.15 2.87 -2.50
CA ARG A 66 22.12 1.44 -2.21
C ARG A 66 20.97 1.02 -1.29
N LYS A 67 20.63 1.87 -0.32
CA LYS A 67 19.52 1.67 0.62
C LYS A 67 18.57 2.85 0.53
N LEU A 68 17.28 2.60 0.72
CA LEU A 68 16.25 3.62 0.70
C LEU A 68 15.68 3.82 2.10
N ASN A 69 15.68 5.06 2.57
CA ASN A 69 15.07 5.47 3.83
C ASN A 69 14.78 6.98 3.80
N GLU A 70 14.17 7.49 4.87
CA GLU A 70 13.84 8.90 5.06
C GLU A 70 15.06 9.83 4.90
N GLY A 71 16.24 9.39 5.35
CA GLY A 71 17.48 10.16 5.20
C GLY A 71 17.97 10.25 3.75
N THR A 72 17.71 9.24 2.92
CA THR A 72 18.10 9.26 1.51
C THR A 72 17.23 10.18 0.65
N LEU A 73 15.95 10.33 1.03
CA LEU A 73 14.96 11.13 0.31
C LEU A 73 14.18 12.00 1.30
N PRO A 74 14.79 13.06 1.85
CA PRO A 74 14.16 13.88 2.90
C PRO A 74 12.94 14.68 2.44
N ALA A 75 12.74 14.80 1.11
CA ALA A 75 11.57 15.45 0.52
C ALA A 75 10.33 14.52 0.46
N VAL A 76 10.51 13.22 0.71
CA VAL A 76 9.43 12.24 0.74
C VAL A 76 8.97 12.06 2.18
N GLN A 77 7.66 11.99 2.39
CA GLN A 77 7.10 11.82 3.74
C GLN A 77 7.49 10.44 4.30
N PRO A 78 7.86 10.35 5.60
CA PRO A 78 8.21 9.10 6.29
C PRO A 78 7.28 7.91 6.01
N ASP A 79 5.97 8.15 6.07
CA ASP A 79 4.97 7.09 5.91
C ASP A 79 4.81 6.60 4.46
N THR A 80 5.45 7.26 3.49
CA THR A 80 5.51 6.77 2.09
C THR A 80 6.45 5.57 1.98
N PHE A 81 7.42 5.43 2.90
CA PHE A 81 8.34 4.31 2.94
C PHE A 81 7.77 3.08 3.64
N LYS A 82 6.54 3.15 4.16
CA LYS A 82 5.88 2.05 4.86
C LYS A 82 4.70 1.54 4.05
N ASP A 83 4.54 0.23 3.99
CA ASP A 83 3.39 -0.39 3.37
C ASP A 83 2.09 -0.11 4.17
N PRO A 84 0.89 -0.48 3.64
CA PRO A 84 -0.37 -0.32 4.38
C PRO A 84 -0.42 -1.07 5.72
N ASN A 85 0.47 -2.05 5.93
CA ASN A 85 0.63 -2.75 7.20
C ASN A 85 1.60 -2.04 8.15
N GLY A 86 2.19 -0.91 7.75
CA GLY A 86 3.16 -0.11 8.52
C GLY A 86 4.57 -0.70 8.56
N ILE A 87 4.93 -1.61 7.65
CA ILE A 87 6.27 -2.21 7.56
C ILE A 87 7.10 -1.39 6.57
N ALA A 88 8.29 -0.95 6.98
CA ALA A 88 9.17 -0.16 6.14
C ALA A 88 9.70 -0.95 4.93
N ILE A 89 10.00 -0.24 3.85
CA ILE A 89 10.52 -0.82 2.60
C ILE A 89 11.75 -1.70 2.84
N ASN A 90 11.77 -2.88 2.23
CA ASN A 90 12.80 -3.92 2.41
C ASN A 90 12.97 -4.45 3.84
N GLU A 91 12.10 -4.09 4.77
CA GLU A 91 12.09 -4.66 6.12
C GLU A 91 11.02 -5.75 6.22
N SER A 92 11.06 -6.43 7.36
CA SER A 92 10.09 -7.43 7.74
C SER A 92 9.69 -7.23 9.20
N ARG A 93 8.44 -7.53 9.51
CA ARG A 93 7.94 -7.54 10.87
C ARG A 93 7.99 -8.96 11.40
N GLN A 94 8.75 -9.13 12.47
CA GLN A 94 8.77 -10.38 13.22
C GLN A 94 7.46 -10.52 14.02
N GLY A 95 6.65 -11.53 13.68
CA GLY A 95 5.53 -11.97 14.50
C GLY A 95 5.95 -13.09 15.46
N LEU A 96 5.01 -13.51 16.31
CA LEU A 96 5.25 -14.57 17.30
C LEU A 96 5.52 -15.94 16.66
N LEU A 97 4.99 -16.17 15.45
CA LEU A 97 5.04 -17.46 14.73
C LEU A 97 5.49 -17.34 13.27
N SER A 98 5.66 -16.12 12.74
CA SER A 98 5.99 -15.90 11.32
C SER A 98 6.57 -14.50 11.09
N GLU A 99 7.44 -14.38 10.10
CA GLU A 99 7.99 -13.11 9.60
C GLU A 99 7.14 -12.62 8.44
N THR A 100 6.61 -11.39 8.55
CA THR A 100 5.84 -10.76 7.47
C THR A 100 6.74 -9.76 6.76
N PRO A 101 7.19 -10.02 5.51
CA PRO A 101 7.96 -9.03 4.77
C PRO A 101 7.08 -7.84 4.38
N SER A 102 7.70 -6.67 4.19
CA SER A 102 7.02 -5.52 3.60
C SER A 102 6.53 -5.84 2.19
N ASP A 103 5.35 -5.34 1.85
CA ASP A 103 4.88 -5.33 0.45
C ASP A 103 5.79 -4.45 -0.43
N TYR A 104 6.54 -3.51 0.15
CA TYR A 104 7.40 -2.59 -0.60
C TYR A 104 8.81 -3.16 -0.70
N LYS A 105 9.30 -3.28 -1.95
CA LYS A 105 10.67 -3.74 -2.24
C LYS A 105 11.42 -2.75 -3.11
N TYR A 106 12.66 -2.47 -2.72
CA TYR A 106 13.62 -1.67 -3.46
C TYR A 106 14.91 -2.46 -3.68
N GLU A 107 15.21 -2.73 -4.94
CA GLU A 107 16.42 -3.43 -5.34
C GLU A 107 17.34 -2.50 -6.13
N ALA A 108 18.42 -2.05 -5.49
CA ALA A 108 19.46 -1.30 -6.18
C ALA A 108 20.37 -2.25 -6.99
N LYS A 109 20.76 -1.82 -8.20
CA LYS A 109 21.49 -2.62 -9.18
C LYS A 109 22.75 -1.91 -9.66
N GLY A 110 23.82 -2.69 -9.88
CA GLY A 110 25.11 -2.16 -10.34
C GLY A 110 25.77 -1.21 -9.33
N CYS A 111 25.69 -1.54 -8.03
CA CYS A 111 26.23 -0.71 -6.97
C CYS A 111 27.74 -0.86 -6.82
N ASN A 112 28.45 0.28 -6.79
CA ASN A 112 29.85 0.35 -6.40
C ASN A 112 29.97 0.07 -4.88
N GLN A 113 30.88 -0.84 -4.50
CA GLN A 113 31.05 -1.26 -3.10
C GLN A 113 31.74 -0.20 -2.22
N GLU A 114 32.58 0.66 -2.81
CA GLU A 114 33.37 1.67 -2.11
C GLU A 114 32.55 2.95 -1.88
N THR A 115 31.79 3.40 -2.89
CA THR A 115 31.02 4.65 -2.82
C THR A 115 29.56 4.45 -2.44
N GLY A 116 29.03 3.23 -2.56
CA GLY A 116 27.61 2.93 -2.34
C GLY A 116 26.66 3.47 -3.42
N ALA A 117 27.20 4.07 -4.50
CA ALA A 117 26.43 4.58 -5.62
C ALA A 117 26.01 3.46 -6.58
N CYS A 118 24.75 3.47 -7.01
CA CYS A 118 24.16 2.46 -7.89
C CYS A 118 23.71 3.05 -9.23
N LYS A 119 23.76 2.24 -10.29
CA LYS A 119 23.43 2.67 -11.66
C LYS A 119 21.94 2.60 -11.98
N SER A 120 21.24 1.63 -11.40
CA SER A 120 19.81 1.44 -11.61
C SER A 120 19.14 0.88 -10.37
N TYR A 121 17.81 0.85 -10.37
CA TYR A 121 17.04 0.20 -9.32
C TYR A 121 15.74 -0.39 -9.86
N THR A 122 15.09 -1.20 -9.05
CA THR A 122 13.73 -1.69 -9.26
C THR A 122 12.93 -1.50 -7.98
N LEU A 123 11.81 -0.80 -8.07
CA LEU A 123 10.79 -0.69 -7.03
C LEU A 123 9.64 -1.64 -7.37
N HIS A 124 9.15 -2.37 -6.38
CA HIS A 124 8.11 -3.35 -6.55
C HIS A 124 7.16 -3.33 -5.36
N THR A 125 5.87 -3.56 -5.63
CA THR A 125 4.87 -3.85 -4.61
C THR A 125 3.83 -4.84 -5.09
N ASN A 126 3.38 -5.69 -4.17
CA ASN A 126 2.27 -6.62 -4.39
C ASN A 126 0.94 -5.90 -4.13
N LEU A 127 -0.02 -6.08 -5.04
CA LEU A 127 -1.38 -5.53 -4.92
C LEU A 127 -2.35 -6.64 -4.53
N GLU A 128 -3.44 -6.27 -3.85
CA GLU A 128 -4.44 -7.24 -3.36
C GLU A 128 -5.46 -7.63 -4.44
N LEU A 129 -5.87 -6.65 -5.25
CA LEU A 129 -6.91 -6.83 -6.28
C LEU A 129 -6.37 -6.85 -7.71
N GLU A 130 -5.13 -6.40 -7.90
CA GLU A 130 -4.50 -6.23 -9.20
C GLU A 130 -3.17 -6.99 -9.29
N ALA A 131 -2.58 -7.04 -10.48
CA ALA A 131 -1.23 -7.58 -10.65
C ALA A 131 -0.17 -6.68 -9.99
N ASP A 132 0.97 -7.29 -9.66
CA ASP A 132 2.10 -6.60 -9.05
C ASP A 132 2.51 -5.31 -9.77
N TYR A 133 2.79 -4.27 -8.99
CA TYR A 133 3.15 -2.96 -9.50
C TYR A 133 4.66 -2.72 -9.38
N THR A 134 5.32 -2.53 -10.52
CA THR A 134 6.79 -2.41 -10.57
C THR A 134 7.22 -1.15 -11.34
N LYS A 135 8.19 -0.41 -10.80
CA LYS A 135 8.86 0.72 -11.45
C LYS A 135 10.36 0.46 -11.56
N LYS A 136 10.93 0.74 -12.72
CA LYS A 136 12.37 0.62 -12.98
C LYS A 136 12.99 2.00 -13.15
N SER A 137 14.28 2.11 -12.85
CA SER A 137 15.00 3.37 -13.10
C SER A 137 14.91 3.77 -14.56
N THR A 138 14.72 5.06 -14.82
CA THR A 138 14.66 5.58 -16.19
C THR A 138 16.03 6.06 -16.66
N ASN A 139 16.82 6.63 -15.75
CA ASN A 139 18.20 6.98 -16.02
C ASN A 139 19.14 5.78 -15.77
N LYS A 140 20.28 5.77 -16.45
CA LYS A 140 21.32 4.73 -16.40
C LYS A 140 22.69 5.35 -16.19
#